data_AF-A0A2V4E6W4-F1
#
_entry.id   AF-A0A2V4E6W4-F1
#
_cell.length_a   1.000
_cell.length_b   1.000
_cell.length_c   1.000
_cell.angle_alpha   90.00
_cell.angle_beta   90.00
_cell.angle_gamma   90.00
#
_symmetry.space_group_name_H-M   'P 1'
#
loop_
_entity.id
_entity.type
_entity.pdbx_description
1 polymer ?
#
loop_
_entity_poly.entity_id
_entity_poly.type
_entity_poly.pdbx_seq_one_letter_code
_entity_poly.pdbx_strand_id
1 'polypeptide(L)'
;MKKCTLMLNNPDGITRHNEPVIASLFFKEQPIDPSKLKLVNEQGKVIPHQLFDIVYDDTNTLISACSIAFIVTNLEQLVENYTLYIDEKTSISNVSGIKQLAPTLNDGVKRLDTGHYILELCRGTADGTSYGKWGIRYFAAKAEGRNLIKDCSNAIGGFYGPFFTPANGLINPPEHTIVECQTEVEGPIYCRYRFNGKIPNGLDPALHDKAFSIVWEFFYQSPWFRRTYYVDDFETSVDGMPVINKITVGDEYESGQNNVVFSRFASYGGTYYRQGDLYANILADEVNRILSQPLDKLPPNARRYRESIGDNINAVSWDFFWRLFCVKEGILSDEEIKAHVKTILRKAHHVVHNSDRNKAVLFAKEVDVNSVPEQTIFPLAANKTAEINQESGYAMVWYTSNIVGRYQIVQRKDSGWVNWGTNGENEYPELPTGSTIYTAYGQFDDWQKQADSMEKNIDVKQGLIENE
;
A
#
# COMPACT_ATOMS: atom_id res chain seq x y z
N MET A 1 -3.84 45.67 -1.57
CA MET A 1 -3.90 44.26 -2.03
C MET A 1 -3.68 43.37 -0.82
N LYS A 2 -4.50 42.34 -0.63
CA LYS A 2 -4.36 41.44 0.53
C LYS A 2 -3.52 40.23 0.16
N LYS A 3 -2.51 39.94 0.96
CA LYS A 3 -1.64 38.78 0.75
C LYS A 3 -1.16 38.16 2.06
N CYS A 4 -0.70 36.92 1.99
CA CYS A 4 0.12 36.32 3.03
C CYS A 4 1.27 35.53 2.40
N THR A 5 2.34 35.36 3.17
CA THR A 5 3.47 34.53 2.76
C THR A 5 3.21 33.09 3.16
N LEU A 6 3.41 32.15 2.25
CA LEU A 6 3.55 30.72 2.54
C LEU A 6 5.04 30.39 2.53
N MET A 7 5.62 30.19 3.70
CA MET A 7 7.03 29.83 3.84
C MET A 7 7.16 28.31 3.68
N LEU A 8 7.75 27.87 2.58
CA LEU A 8 8.05 26.46 2.30
C LEU A 8 9.40 26.14 2.92
N ASN A 9 9.40 25.31 3.96
CA ASN A 9 10.61 24.80 4.58
C ASN A 9 10.97 23.47 3.90
N ASN A 10 12.20 23.37 3.43
CA ASN A 10 12.79 22.16 2.87
C ASN A 10 13.77 21.57 3.88
N PRO A 11 13.35 20.60 4.72
CA PRO A 11 14.25 20.01 5.70
C PRO A 11 15.47 19.39 5.01
N ASP A 12 16.62 19.58 5.65
CA ASP A 12 17.93 19.04 5.23
C ASP A 12 18.41 19.44 3.83
N GLY A 13 17.76 20.42 3.18
CA GLY A 13 18.17 20.92 1.87
C GLY A 13 18.13 19.85 0.77
N ILE A 14 17.23 18.88 0.89
CA ILE A 14 17.07 17.81 -0.09
C ILE A 14 16.55 18.41 -1.39
N THR A 15 17.15 18.03 -2.53
CA THR A 15 16.63 18.42 -3.86
C THR A 15 15.24 17.84 -4.06
N ARG A 16 14.23 18.70 -4.26
CA ARG A 16 12.85 18.29 -4.47
C ARG A 16 12.51 18.37 -5.95
N HIS A 17 11.81 17.35 -6.45
CA HIS A 17 11.35 17.32 -7.83
C HIS A 17 9.91 16.80 -7.90
N ASN A 18 9.00 17.61 -8.45
CA ASN A 18 7.56 17.34 -8.50
C ASN A 18 6.98 16.82 -7.17
N GLU A 19 7.42 17.42 -6.07
CA GLU A 19 6.96 17.05 -4.73
C GLU A 19 5.56 17.64 -4.50
N PRO A 20 4.58 16.81 -4.09
CA PRO A 20 3.27 17.30 -3.74
C PRO A 20 3.26 17.88 -2.33
N VAL A 21 2.75 19.11 -2.24
CA VAL A 21 2.62 19.85 -0.99
C VAL A 21 1.15 20.02 -0.65
N ILE A 22 0.79 19.68 0.59
CA ILE A 22 -0.51 19.97 1.20
C ILE A 22 -0.25 20.85 2.42
N ALA A 23 -0.98 21.95 2.54
CA ALA A 23 -0.90 22.85 3.69
C ALA A 23 -2.29 23.23 4.17
N SER A 24 -2.46 23.42 5.47
CA SER A 24 -3.68 24.00 6.05
C SER A 24 -3.55 25.52 6.10
N LEU A 25 -4.59 26.22 5.64
CA LEU A 25 -4.71 27.66 5.64
C LEU A 25 -5.82 28.10 6.59
N PHE A 26 -5.58 29.17 7.33
CA PHE A 26 -6.51 29.74 8.31
C PHE A 26 -6.76 31.22 8.02
N PHE A 27 -8.03 31.59 7.98
CA PHE A 27 -8.52 32.93 7.62
C PHE A 27 -9.54 33.47 8.63
N LYS A 28 -9.64 32.87 9.83
CA LYS A 28 -10.74 33.13 10.78
C LYS A 28 -10.98 34.61 11.09
N GLU A 29 -9.92 35.41 11.21
CA GLU A 29 -10.04 36.85 11.50
C GLU A 29 -10.46 37.68 10.28
N GLN A 30 -10.23 37.17 9.07
CA GLN A 30 -10.57 37.82 7.82
C GLN A 30 -11.01 36.77 6.79
N PRO A 31 -12.26 36.27 6.84
CA PRO A 31 -12.75 35.28 5.89
C PRO A 31 -12.64 35.77 4.44
N ILE A 32 -12.36 34.84 3.53
CA ILE A 32 -11.96 35.19 2.16
C ILE A 32 -12.85 34.51 1.12
N ASP A 33 -12.91 35.09 -0.08
CA ASP A 33 -13.60 34.49 -1.23
C ASP A 33 -12.69 33.41 -1.84
N PRO A 34 -13.09 32.12 -1.84
CA PRO A 34 -12.25 31.04 -2.33
C PRO A 34 -11.97 31.13 -3.84
N SER A 35 -12.74 31.93 -4.59
CA SER A 35 -12.51 32.18 -6.01
C SER A 35 -11.42 33.22 -6.30
N LYS A 36 -10.93 33.91 -5.26
CA LYS A 36 -9.95 35.01 -5.34
C LYS A 36 -8.64 34.66 -4.66
N LEU A 37 -8.14 33.47 -4.94
CA LEU A 37 -6.81 33.07 -4.50
C LEU A 37 -5.87 32.94 -5.68
N LYS A 38 -4.64 33.43 -5.51
CA LYS A 38 -3.55 33.29 -6.47
C LYS A 38 -2.24 33.07 -5.74
N LEU A 39 -1.66 31.89 -5.98
CA LEU A 39 -0.37 31.49 -5.43
C LEU A 39 0.73 31.81 -6.44
N VAL A 40 1.78 32.49 -5.99
CA VAL A 40 2.91 32.93 -6.82
C VAL A 40 4.21 32.61 -6.10
N ASN A 41 5.21 32.08 -6.79
CA ASN A 41 6.54 31.85 -6.19
C ASN A 41 7.41 33.13 -6.19
N GLU A 42 8.63 33.06 -5.65
CA GLU A 42 9.53 34.21 -5.56
C GLU A 42 9.91 34.81 -6.92
N GLN A 43 9.85 34.01 -8.00
CA GLN A 43 10.17 34.47 -9.35
C GLN A 43 8.94 35.06 -10.08
N GLY A 44 7.81 35.23 -9.38
CA GLY A 44 6.60 35.81 -9.97
C GLY A 44 5.78 34.82 -10.82
N LYS A 45 6.14 33.53 -10.83
CA LYS A 45 5.42 32.49 -11.56
C LYS A 45 4.17 32.08 -10.78
N VAL A 46 3.02 32.10 -11.45
CA VAL A 46 1.76 31.59 -10.89
C VAL A 46 1.85 30.08 -10.72
N ILE A 47 1.54 29.60 -9.52
CA ILE A 47 1.54 28.20 -9.14
C ILE A 47 0.10 27.69 -9.16
N PRO A 48 -0.22 26.70 -10.02
CA PRO A 48 -1.47 25.96 -9.94
C PRO A 48 -1.67 25.40 -8.53
N HIS A 49 -2.86 25.62 -7.99
CA HIS A 49 -3.24 25.10 -6.70
C HIS A 49 -4.71 24.66 -6.69
N GLN A 50 -5.06 23.83 -5.72
CA GLN A 50 -6.39 23.30 -5.51
C GLN A 50 -6.74 23.44 -4.04
N LEU A 51 -7.91 23.99 -3.76
CA LEU A 51 -8.46 24.07 -2.40
C LEU A 51 -9.36 22.87 -2.14
N PHE A 52 -9.35 22.36 -0.91
CA PHE A 52 -10.20 21.27 -0.44
C PHE A 52 -10.35 21.36 1.09
N ASP A 53 -11.17 20.49 1.68
CA ASP A 53 -11.50 20.52 3.12
C ASP A 53 -11.90 21.93 3.59
N ILE A 54 -12.77 22.57 2.81
CA ILE A 54 -13.17 23.97 3.01
C ILE A 54 -14.09 24.08 4.22
N VAL A 55 -13.73 24.96 5.14
CA VAL A 55 -14.55 25.38 6.27
C VAL A 55 -15.06 26.79 5.97
N TYR A 56 -16.37 26.92 5.83
CA TYR A 56 -17.01 28.22 5.62
C TYR A 56 -17.16 28.98 6.94
N ASP A 57 -17.35 30.30 6.83
CA ASP A 57 -17.81 31.13 7.94
C ASP A 57 -19.32 30.95 8.19
N ASP A 58 -19.87 31.65 9.18
CA ASP A 58 -21.28 31.60 9.53
C ASP A 58 -22.21 32.05 8.39
N THR A 59 -21.69 32.74 7.37
CA THR A 59 -22.48 33.19 6.21
C THR A 59 -22.51 32.18 5.07
N ASN A 60 -21.72 31.10 5.14
CA ASN A 60 -21.57 30.09 4.09
C ASN A 60 -21.12 30.63 2.73
N THR A 61 -20.53 31.82 2.68
CA THR A 61 -20.03 32.41 1.41
C THR A 61 -18.53 32.65 1.43
N LEU A 62 -17.94 32.89 2.60
CA LEU A 62 -16.50 33.08 2.76
C LEU A 62 -15.89 31.88 3.47
N ILE A 63 -14.61 31.61 3.22
CA ILE A 63 -13.87 30.52 3.86
C ILE A 63 -13.10 31.03 5.07
N SER A 64 -13.19 30.29 6.18
CA SER A 64 -12.48 30.55 7.44
C SER A 64 -11.25 29.65 7.62
N ALA A 65 -11.23 28.49 6.95
CA ALA A 65 -10.07 27.63 6.80
C ALA A 65 -10.22 26.73 5.56
N CYS A 66 -9.11 26.22 5.04
CA CYS A 66 -9.10 25.19 4.01
C CYS A 66 -7.75 24.47 3.96
N SER A 67 -7.68 23.38 3.22
CA SER A 67 -6.42 22.80 2.75
C SER A 67 -6.11 23.29 1.33
N ILE A 68 -4.84 23.53 1.04
CA ILE A 68 -4.33 23.86 -0.30
C ILE A 68 -3.35 22.76 -0.75
N ALA A 69 -3.53 22.27 -1.98
CA ALA A 69 -2.60 21.36 -2.65
C ALA A 69 -1.94 22.04 -3.85
N PHE A 70 -0.63 21.86 -4.01
CA PHE A 70 0.14 22.30 -5.17
C PHE A 70 1.40 21.43 -5.35
N ILE A 71 2.05 21.54 -6.50
CA ILE A 71 3.26 20.76 -6.84
C ILE A 71 4.47 21.69 -6.85
N VAL A 72 5.49 21.35 -6.07
CA VAL A 72 6.80 22.02 -6.11
C VAL A 72 7.66 21.31 -7.15
N THR A 73 7.92 22.01 -8.26
CA THR A 73 8.58 21.41 -9.43
C THR A 73 10.07 21.19 -9.19
N ASN A 74 10.75 22.20 -8.63
CA ASN A 74 12.15 22.15 -8.21
C ASN A 74 12.32 23.00 -6.96
N LEU A 75 12.97 22.48 -5.93
CA LEU A 75 13.39 23.23 -4.75
C LEU A 75 14.70 22.68 -4.22
N GLU A 76 15.73 23.53 -4.15
CA GLU A 76 17.06 23.20 -3.62
C GLU A 76 17.38 24.00 -2.36
N GLN A 77 16.70 25.14 -2.17
CA GLN A 77 16.93 26.03 -1.04
C GLN A 77 16.29 25.45 0.22
N LEU A 78 16.83 25.84 1.39
CA LEU A 78 16.27 25.46 2.69
C LEU A 78 14.89 26.07 2.93
N VAL A 79 14.66 27.27 2.38
CA VAL A 79 13.40 28.00 2.50
C VAL A 79 13.12 28.70 1.18
N GLU A 80 11.88 28.66 0.72
CA GLU A 80 11.37 29.50 -0.37
C GLU A 80 10.02 30.09 0.04
N ASN A 81 9.79 31.37 -0.28
CA ASN A 81 8.56 32.07 0.07
C ASN A 81 7.61 32.16 -1.11
N TYR A 82 6.43 31.58 -0.99
CA TYR A 82 5.37 31.82 -1.95
C TYR A 82 4.46 32.93 -1.44
N THR A 83 4.01 33.81 -2.32
CA THR A 83 2.99 34.81 -2.01
C THR A 83 1.62 34.28 -2.38
N LEU A 84 0.72 34.20 -1.42
CA LEU A 84 -0.69 33.93 -1.64
C LEU A 84 -1.46 35.25 -1.62
N TYR A 85 -1.91 35.69 -2.79
CA TYR A 85 -2.81 36.82 -2.95
C TYR A 85 -4.25 36.37 -2.69
N ILE A 86 -4.99 37.14 -1.90
CA ILE A 86 -6.27 36.77 -1.27
C ILE A 86 -7.47 37.51 -1.90
N ASP A 87 -7.19 38.53 -2.69
CA ASP A 87 -8.16 39.32 -3.44
C ASP A 87 -7.94 39.26 -4.96
N GLU A 88 -7.05 38.37 -5.42
CA GLU A 88 -6.75 38.17 -6.84
C GLU A 88 -7.27 36.83 -7.36
N LYS A 89 -8.02 36.89 -8.47
CA LYS A 89 -8.43 35.68 -9.18
C LYS A 89 -7.24 35.08 -9.92
N THR A 90 -6.96 33.79 -9.69
CA THR A 90 -6.06 33.05 -10.59
C THR A 90 -6.70 32.96 -11.97
N SER A 91 -6.07 33.52 -13.00
CA SER A 91 -6.35 33.16 -14.38
C SER A 91 -5.78 31.76 -14.63
N ILE A 92 -6.51 30.71 -14.25
CA ILE A 92 -6.11 29.32 -14.49
C ILE A 92 -6.27 29.06 -15.98
N SER A 93 -5.28 29.44 -16.78
CA SER A 93 -5.15 29.00 -18.17
C SER A 93 -4.46 27.63 -18.19
N ASN A 94 -5.24 26.58 -18.48
CA ASN A 94 -4.79 25.28 -19.01
C ASN A 94 -3.80 24.44 -18.18
N VAL A 95 -4.10 24.13 -16.92
CA VAL A 95 -3.47 22.96 -16.28
C VAL A 95 -4.22 21.73 -16.74
N SER A 96 -3.55 20.80 -17.44
CA SER A 96 -4.22 19.57 -17.91
C SER A 96 -4.75 18.72 -16.76
N GLY A 97 -4.09 18.78 -15.60
CA GLY A 97 -4.47 18.13 -14.35
C GLY A 97 -4.52 16.61 -14.40
N ILE A 98 -4.88 16.01 -13.26
CA ILE A 98 -5.27 14.60 -13.16
C ILE A 98 -6.52 14.39 -14.02
N LYS A 99 -6.47 13.44 -14.95
CA LYS A 99 -7.61 13.10 -15.81
C LYS A 99 -8.33 11.89 -15.26
N GLN A 100 -9.66 12.02 -15.17
CA GLN A 100 -10.56 10.90 -14.90
C GLN A 100 -10.77 10.13 -16.21
N LEU A 101 -10.38 8.85 -16.21
CA LEU A 101 -10.57 7.94 -17.33
C LEU A 101 -11.77 7.02 -17.03
N ALA A 102 -12.37 6.46 -18.08
CA ALA A 102 -13.33 5.38 -17.90
C ALA A 102 -12.62 4.14 -17.33
N PRO A 103 -13.12 3.56 -16.22
CA PRO A 103 -12.66 2.26 -15.73
C PRO A 103 -12.76 1.18 -16.81
N THR A 104 -11.86 0.21 -16.75
CA THR A 104 -11.76 -0.88 -17.73
C THR A 104 -12.00 -2.25 -17.14
N LEU A 105 -11.80 -2.40 -15.83
CA LEU A 105 -12.11 -3.60 -15.07
C LEU A 105 -13.57 -3.57 -14.62
N ASN A 106 -14.21 -4.74 -14.53
CA ASN A 106 -15.64 -4.87 -14.20
C ASN A 106 -15.99 -4.32 -12.80
N ASP A 107 -15.03 -4.37 -11.88
CA ASP A 107 -15.09 -3.84 -10.52
C ASP A 107 -14.29 -2.53 -10.37
N GLY A 108 -13.84 -1.94 -11.48
CA GLY A 108 -13.15 -0.66 -11.51
C GLY A 108 -14.06 0.48 -11.06
N VAL A 109 -13.60 1.27 -10.10
CA VAL A 109 -14.34 2.41 -9.54
C VAL A 109 -13.76 3.76 -9.93
N LYS A 110 -12.43 3.87 -10.00
CA LYS A 110 -11.71 5.08 -10.41
C LYS A 110 -10.51 4.71 -11.25
N ARG A 111 -10.36 5.37 -12.39
CA ARG A 111 -9.19 5.23 -13.25
C ARG A 111 -8.60 6.59 -13.52
N LEU A 112 -7.33 6.76 -13.19
CA LEU A 112 -6.68 8.06 -13.18
C LEU A 112 -5.49 8.05 -14.13
N ASP A 113 -5.35 9.10 -14.94
CA ASP A 113 -4.06 9.51 -15.50
C ASP A 113 -3.57 10.70 -14.67
N THR A 114 -2.59 10.47 -13.79
CA THR A 114 -2.03 11.53 -12.94
C THR A 114 -1.04 12.43 -13.67
N GLY A 115 -0.73 12.12 -14.92
CA GLY A 115 0.39 12.71 -15.65
C GLY A 115 1.70 11.97 -15.46
N HIS A 116 1.89 11.24 -14.35
CA HIS A 116 3.08 10.39 -14.11
C HIS A 116 2.77 8.89 -14.27
N TYR A 117 1.67 8.42 -13.68
CA TYR A 117 1.19 7.05 -13.83
C TYR A 117 -0.29 7.01 -14.26
N ILE A 118 -0.66 5.88 -14.87
CA ILE A 118 -2.06 5.48 -15.05
C ILE A 118 -2.34 4.39 -14.03
N LEU A 119 -3.43 4.53 -13.28
CA LEU A 119 -3.86 3.52 -12.33
C LEU A 119 -5.37 3.28 -12.36
N GLU A 120 -5.78 2.11 -11.89
CA GLU A 120 -7.19 1.76 -11.70
C GLU A 120 -7.42 1.19 -10.29
N LEU A 121 -8.25 1.89 -9.53
CA LEU A 121 -8.79 1.47 -8.24
C LEU A 121 -10.01 0.58 -8.46
N CYS A 122 -10.05 -0.54 -7.75
CA CYS A 122 -11.11 -1.54 -7.84
C CYS A 122 -11.69 -1.86 -6.46
N ARG A 123 -13.00 -2.11 -6.45
CA ARG A 123 -13.75 -2.44 -5.22
C ARG A 123 -13.71 -3.91 -4.81
N GLY A 124 -13.15 -4.78 -5.64
CA GLY A 124 -13.15 -6.22 -5.45
C GLY A 124 -14.51 -6.85 -5.77
N THR A 125 -14.53 -8.17 -5.88
CA THR A 125 -15.73 -8.96 -6.21
C THR A 125 -16.17 -9.89 -5.07
N ALA A 126 -15.34 -10.06 -4.04
CA ALA A 126 -15.55 -10.96 -2.91
C ALA A 126 -15.77 -12.44 -3.30
N ASP A 127 -15.26 -12.86 -4.46
CA ASP A 127 -15.43 -14.21 -5.01
C ASP A 127 -14.41 -15.25 -4.50
N GLY A 128 -13.48 -14.85 -3.62
CA GLY A 128 -12.47 -15.74 -3.05
C GLY A 128 -11.34 -16.10 -4.03
N THR A 129 -11.24 -15.39 -5.16
CA THR A 129 -10.17 -15.59 -6.14
C THR A 129 -9.18 -14.43 -6.11
N SER A 130 -7.98 -14.66 -6.67
CA SER A 130 -6.97 -13.60 -6.84
C SER A 130 -7.52 -12.40 -7.64
N TYR A 131 -8.39 -12.66 -8.62
CA TYR A 131 -9.09 -11.62 -9.39
C TYR A 131 -10.18 -10.89 -8.61
N GLY A 132 -10.48 -11.28 -7.37
CA GLY A 132 -11.47 -10.62 -6.52
C GLY A 132 -10.91 -9.55 -5.59
N LYS A 133 -9.59 -9.35 -5.58
CA LYS A 133 -8.89 -8.39 -4.72
C LYS A 133 -9.32 -6.94 -4.98
N TRP A 134 -9.44 -6.15 -3.93
CA TRP A 134 -9.61 -4.69 -4.00
C TRP A 134 -8.28 -3.95 -3.81
N GLY A 135 -8.21 -2.70 -4.24
CA GLY A 135 -7.00 -1.86 -4.21
C GLY A 135 -6.67 -1.29 -5.58
N ILE A 136 -5.40 -1.01 -5.84
CA ILE A 136 -4.94 -0.67 -7.21
C ILE A 136 -4.66 -1.97 -7.96
N ARG A 137 -5.43 -2.25 -9.02
CA ARG A 137 -5.30 -3.49 -9.83
C ARG A 137 -4.64 -3.28 -11.18
N TYR A 138 -4.56 -2.05 -11.63
CA TYR A 138 -3.76 -1.64 -12.78
C TYR A 138 -2.85 -0.50 -12.32
N PHE A 139 -1.56 -0.58 -12.61
CA PHE A 139 -0.63 0.48 -12.27
C PHE A 139 0.52 0.52 -13.29
N ALA A 140 0.71 1.64 -13.95
CA ALA A 140 1.76 1.82 -14.95
C ALA A 140 2.33 3.24 -14.91
N ALA A 141 3.65 3.37 -14.76
CA ALA A 141 4.31 4.64 -15.09
C ALA A 141 4.16 4.91 -16.59
N LYS A 142 3.78 6.13 -16.96
CA LYS A 142 3.54 6.48 -18.37
C LYS A 142 4.79 6.40 -19.22
N ALA A 143 5.93 6.80 -18.66
CA ALA A 143 7.21 6.77 -19.35
C ALA A 143 7.72 5.33 -19.56
N GLU A 144 7.40 4.40 -18.65
CA GLU A 144 7.76 2.99 -18.80
C GLU A 144 6.79 2.25 -19.74
N GLY A 145 5.51 2.61 -19.70
CA GLY A 145 4.47 1.96 -20.50
C GLY A 145 4.16 0.51 -20.08
N ARG A 146 4.64 0.08 -18.92
CA ARG A 146 4.46 -1.27 -18.37
C ARG A 146 3.43 -1.27 -17.25
N ASN A 147 2.41 -2.13 -17.36
CA ASN A 147 1.55 -2.46 -16.22
C ASN A 147 2.30 -3.40 -15.26
N LEU A 148 2.40 -3.02 -13.99
CA LEU A 148 3.07 -3.82 -12.96
C LEU A 148 2.23 -5.02 -12.49
N ILE A 149 0.95 -5.06 -12.85
CA ILE A 149 0.03 -6.16 -12.52
C ILE A 149 -0.55 -6.68 -13.83
N LYS A 150 0.25 -7.45 -14.58
CA LYS A 150 0.01 -7.82 -15.99
C LYS A 150 -1.43 -8.21 -16.30
N ASP A 151 -2.00 -9.11 -15.50
CA ASP A 151 -3.35 -9.66 -15.71
C ASP A 151 -4.39 -9.05 -14.75
N CYS A 152 -4.02 -7.99 -14.02
CA CYS A 152 -4.83 -7.36 -12.97
C CYS A 152 -5.30 -8.36 -11.90
N SER A 153 -4.65 -9.51 -11.74
CA SER A 153 -5.04 -10.60 -10.83
C SER A 153 -4.55 -10.42 -9.40
N ASN A 154 -3.83 -9.34 -9.12
CA ASN A 154 -3.35 -8.96 -7.80
C ASN A 154 -3.66 -7.48 -7.56
N ALA A 155 -3.33 -6.98 -6.37
CA ALA A 155 -3.56 -5.59 -6.03
C ALA A 155 -2.43 -5.02 -5.18
N ILE A 156 -2.20 -3.72 -5.34
CA ILE A 156 -1.41 -2.90 -4.42
C ILE A 156 -2.33 -2.39 -3.31
N GLY A 157 -1.84 -2.48 -2.08
CA GLY A 157 -2.45 -1.92 -0.87
C GLY A 157 -3.57 -2.74 -0.23
N GLY A 158 -3.78 -3.98 -0.64
CA GLY A 158 -4.55 -4.94 0.14
C GLY A 158 -3.93 -5.14 1.52
N PHE A 159 -4.75 -5.38 2.56
CA PHE A 159 -4.23 -5.77 3.87
C PHE A 159 -4.92 -7.03 4.36
N TYR A 160 -4.21 -7.83 5.14
CA TYR A 160 -4.63 -9.19 5.44
C TYR A 160 -4.29 -9.65 6.86
N GLY A 161 -3.09 -9.51 7.42
CA GLY A 161 -2.82 -9.93 8.82
C GLY A 161 -3.49 -9.03 9.88
N PRO A 162 -3.83 -9.52 11.10
CA PRO A 162 -3.88 -10.93 11.53
C PRO A 162 -5.12 -11.67 10.98
N PHE A 163 -5.95 -10.97 10.19
CA PHE A 163 -7.16 -11.51 9.58
C PHE A 163 -6.88 -12.60 8.54
N PHE A 164 -5.64 -12.71 8.06
CA PHE A 164 -5.09 -13.75 7.20
C PHE A 164 -4.15 -14.60 8.03
N THR A 165 -4.68 -15.73 8.51
CA THR A 165 -3.86 -16.85 8.96
C THR A 165 -4.72 -18.11 8.84
N PRO A 166 -4.13 -19.28 8.55
CA PRO A 166 -4.83 -20.54 8.73
C PRO A 166 -5.44 -20.66 10.15
N ALA A 167 -4.81 -20.05 11.15
CA ALA A 167 -5.26 -20.09 12.55
C ALA A 167 -6.60 -19.37 12.76
N ASN A 168 -6.76 -18.21 12.14
CA ASN A 168 -8.04 -17.52 12.10
C ASN A 168 -8.98 -18.13 11.05
N GLY A 169 -8.52 -19.00 10.15
CA GLY A 169 -9.34 -19.58 9.07
C GLY A 169 -9.98 -18.54 8.14
N LEU A 170 -9.63 -17.27 8.30
CA LEU A 170 -9.90 -16.21 7.35
C LEU A 170 -8.59 -16.03 6.59
N ILE A 171 -8.71 -16.14 5.27
CA ILE A 171 -7.59 -16.26 4.37
C ILE A 171 -7.75 -15.13 3.39
N ASN A 172 -7.32 -13.93 3.69
CA ASN A 172 -7.32 -12.81 2.73
C ASN A 172 -8.68 -12.09 2.61
N PRO A 173 -8.90 -11.07 3.46
CA PRO A 173 -10.01 -10.14 3.31
C PRO A 173 -10.12 -9.50 1.91
N PRO A 174 -9.02 -9.08 1.24
CA PRO A 174 -9.01 -8.66 -0.16
C PRO A 174 -9.86 -9.51 -1.11
N GLU A 175 -9.80 -10.83 -1.01
CA GLU A 175 -10.50 -11.73 -1.92
C GLU A 175 -11.96 -11.96 -1.54
N HIS A 176 -12.34 -11.65 -0.29
CA HIS A 176 -13.63 -12.03 0.30
C HIS A 176 -14.51 -10.86 0.73
N THR A 177 -14.05 -9.62 0.51
CA THR A 177 -14.77 -8.38 0.84
C THR A 177 -14.93 -7.52 -0.41
N ILE A 178 -16.09 -6.86 -0.53
CA ILE A 178 -16.29 -5.74 -1.46
C ILE A 178 -16.16 -4.46 -0.64
N VAL A 179 -15.31 -3.54 -1.08
CA VAL A 179 -15.15 -2.24 -0.43
C VAL A 179 -16.03 -1.18 -1.10
N GLU A 180 -16.56 -0.27 -0.30
CA GLU A 180 -17.18 0.94 -0.81
C GLU A 180 -16.09 1.97 -1.10
N CYS A 181 -16.08 2.54 -2.31
CA CYS A 181 -15.17 3.63 -2.66
C CYS A 181 -15.90 4.98 -2.62
N GLN A 182 -15.62 5.77 -1.59
CA GLN A 182 -16.08 7.14 -1.45
C GLN A 182 -15.09 8.10 -2.10
N THR A 183 -15.60 9.03 -2.91
CA THR A 183 -14.81 10.17 -3.41
C THR A 183 -14.86 11.28 -2.37
N GLU A 184 -13.71 11.63 -1.78
CA GLU A 184 -13.63 12.73 -0.81
C GLU A 184 -13.16 14.03 -1.47
N VAL A 185 -12.16 13.94 -2.35
CA VAL A 185 -11.64 15.09 -3.11
C VAL A 185 -11.33 14.65 -4.53
N GLU A 186 -11.80 15.41 -5.52
CA GLU A 186 -11.40 15.25 -6.92
C GLU A 186 -11.09 16.62 -7.52
N GLY A 187 -9.87 16.77 -8.04
CA GLY A 187 -9.50 17.96 -8.75
C GLY A 187 -8.23 17.77 -9.58
N PRO A 188 -7.79 18.83 -10.28
CA PRO A 188 -6.71 18.73 -11.25
C PRO A 188 -5.34 18.47 -10.62
N ILE A 189 -5.14 18.73 -9.33
CA ILE A 189 -3.82 18.59 -8.67
C ILE A 189 -3.82 17.43 -7.69
N TYR A 190 -4.93 17.18 -7.02
CA TYR A 190 -5.04 16.24 -5.93
C TYR A 190 -6.36 15.50 -5.96
N CYS A 191 -6.29 14.19 -5.74
CA CYS A 191 -7.45 13.33 -5.55
C CYS A 191 -7.29 12.56 -4.23
N ARG A 192 -8.38 12.48 -3.45
CA ARG A 192 -8.49 11.68 -2.23
C ARG A 192 -9.70 10.77 -2.28
N TYR A 193 -9.49 9.47 -2.07
CA TYR A 193 -10.53 8.46 -2.04
C TYR A 193 -10.48 7.68 -0.73
N ARG A 194 -11.64 7.30 -0.20
CA ARG A 194 -11.73 6.41 0.96
C ARG A 194 -12.35 5.09 0.55
N PHE A 195 -11.63 4.01 0.79
CA PHE A 195 -12.21 2.67 0.76
C PHE A 195 -12.75 2.37 2.15
N ASN A 196 -14.00 1.94 2.26
CA ASN A 196 -14.60 1.45 3.50
C ASN A 196 -14.98 -0.01 3.33
N GLY A 197 -14.72 -0.83 4.34
CA GLY A 197 -15.07 -2.24 4.29
C GLY A 197 -15.28 -2.85 5.66
N LYS A 198 -15.84 -4.06 5.65
CA LYS A 198 -15.96 -4.90 6.84
C LYS A 198 -15.13 -6.17 6.61
N ILE A 199 -14.40 -6.56 7.64
CA ILE A 199 -13.60 -7.78 7.62
C ILE A 199 -14.56 -8.95 7.83
N PRO A 200 -14.54 -9.99 6.96
CA PRO A 200 -15.38 -11.16 7.14
C PRO A 200 -15.00 -11.89 8.42
N ASN A 201 -15.94 -12.56 9.07
CA ASN A 201 -15.64 -13.28 10.30
C ASN A 201 -14.88 -14.58 9.98
N GLY A 202 -13.76 -14.77 10.68
CA GLY A 202 -13.02 -16.03 10.72
C GLY A 202 -13.38 -16.89 11.94
N LEU A 203 -12.45 -17.71 12.39
CA LEU A 203 -12.52 -18.57 13.56
C LEU A 203 -12.27 -17.84 14.87
N ASP A 204 -11.49 -16.74 14.86
CA ASP A 204 -11.16 -15.99 16.06
C ASP A 204 -12.24 -14.93 16.35
N PRO A 205 -13.04 -15.09 17.44
CA PRO A 205 -14.06 -14.12 17.81
C PRO A 205 -13.50 -12.73 18.13
N ALA A 206 -12.23 -12.62 18.53
CA ALA A 206 -11.61 -11.32 18.82
C ALA A 206 -11.47 -10.44 17.55
N LEU A 207 -11.48 -11.08 16.38
CA LEU A 207 -11.35 -10.43 15.07
C LEU A 207 -12.69 -10.27 14.34
N HIS A 208 -13.81 -10.63 14.97
CA HIS A 208 -15.13 -10.51 14.36
C HIS A 208 -15.60 -9.07 14.24
N ASP A 209 -16.39 -8.84 13.20
CA ASP A 209 -17.16 -7.62 12.95
C ASP A 209 -16.34 -6.33 12.87
N LYS A 210 -15.03 -6.43 12.60
CA LYS A 210 -14.15 -5.26 12.46
C LYS A 210 -14.41 -4.52 11.15
N ALA A 211 -14.58 -3.21 11.26
CA ALA A 211 -14.57 -2.31 10.12
C ALA A 211 -13.14 -1.83 9.82
N PHE A 212 -12.95 -1.38 8.59
CA PHE A 212 -11.73 -0.70 8.18
C PHE A 212 -12.03 0.42 7.20
N SER A 213 -11.10 1.37 7.11
CA SER A 213 -11.01 2.29 5.99
C SER A 213 -9.58 2.48 5.52
N ILE A 214 -9.43 2.77 4.23
CA ILE A 214 -8.15 3.10 3.60
C ILE A 214 -8.31 4.43 2.89
N VAL A 215 -7.52 5.42 3.27
CA VAL A 215 -7.47 6.70 2.56
C VAL A 215 -6.38 6.60 1.50
N TRP A 216 -6.71 6.89 0.26
CA TRP A 216 -5.81 6.92 -0.89
C TRP A 216 -5.65 8.34 -1.39
N GLU A 217 -4.42 8.75 -1.66
CA GLU A 217 -4.07 10.10 -2.11
C GLU A 217 -3.19 10.06 -3.36
N PHE A 218 -3.58 10.79 -4.39
CA PHE A 218 -2.88 10.86 -5.67
C PHE A 218 -2.64 12.31 -6.08
N PHE A 219 -1.50 12.55 -6.73
CA PHE A 219 -1.01 13.89 -7.02
C PHE A 219 -0.62 14.04 -8.50
N TYR A 220 -0.87 15.22 -9.05
CA TYR A 220 -0.56 15.55 -10.44
C TYR A 220 0.95 15.58 -10.69
N GLN A 221 1.41 14.87 -11.73
CA GLN A 221 2.82 14.78 -12.18
C GLN A 221 3.85 14.36 -11.11
N SER A 222 3.39 13.90 -9.96
CA SER A 222 4.26 13.41 -8.91
C SER A 222 4.53 11.92 -9.12
N PRO A 223 5.74 11.42 -8.79
CA PRO A 223 5.97 10.00 -8.66
C PRO A 223 5.27 9.39 -7.44
N TRP A 224 4.67 10.21 -6.56
CA TRP A 224 4.18 9.78 -5.26
C TRP A 224 2.68 9.50 -5.25
N PHE A 225 2.29 8.50 -4.47
CA PHE A 225 0.97 8.37 -3.89
C PHE A 225 1.09 7.97 -2.43
N ARG A 226 0.01 8.14 -1.67
CA ARG A 226 0.00 7.81 -0.23
C ARG A 226 -1.23 7.02 0.11
N ARG A 227 -1.12 6.21 1.15
CA ARG A 227 -2.26 5.51 1.73
C ARG A 227 -2.17 5.36 3.24
N THR A 228 -3.30 5.47 3.92
CA THR A 228 -3.38 5.34 5.39
C THR A 228 -4.49 4.36 5.76
N TYR A 229 -4.16 3.42 6.65
CA TYR A 229 -5.05 2.33 7.05
C TYR A 229 -5.64 2.60 8.42
N TYR A 230 -6.95 2.54 8.54
CA TYR A 230 -7.67 2.59 9.82
C TYR A 230 -8.44 1.30 9.98
N VAL A 231 -8.29 0.63 11.11
CA VAL A 231 -9.00 -0.62 11.43
C VAL A 231 -9.49 -0.49 12.86
N ASP A 232 -10.70 -0.96 13.14
CA ASP A 232 -11.23 -1.02 14.50
C ASP A 232 -10.25 -1.73 15.44
N ASP A 233 -10.21 -1.32 16.70
CA ASP A 233 -9.28 -1.90 17.68
C ASP A 233 -9.49 -3.42 17.82
N PHE A 234 -8.37 -4.15 17.87
CA PHE A 234 -8.34 -5.59 18.10
C PHE A 234 -7.08 -6.05 18.85
N GLU A 235 -7.23 -7.17 19.54
CA GLU A 235 -6.14 -7.90 20.20
C GLU A 235 -6.34 -9.39 19.94
N THR A 236 -5.29 -10.07 19.49
CA THR A 236 -5.29 -11.51 19.19
C THR A 236 -3.88 -12.08 19.39
N SER A 237 -3.66 -13.33 18.98
CA SER A 237 -2.32 -13.93 18.87
C SER A 237 -2.10 -14.55 17.50
N VAL A 238 -0.92 -14.32 16.93
CA VAL A 238 -0.42 -15.01 15.74
C VAL A 238 0.85 -15.74 16.12
N ASP A 239 0.95 -17.02 15.76
CA ASP A 239 2.12 -17.86 16.09
C ASP A 239 2.45 -17.91 17.60
N GLY A 240 1.41 -17.85 18.45
CA GLY A 240 1.55 -17.82 19.91
C GLY A 240 2.09 -16.51 20.48
N MET A 241 2.30 -15.49 19.63
CA MET A 241 2.74 -14.15 20.01
C MET A 241 1.56 -13.17 19.98
N PRO A 242 1.46 -12.24 20.94
CA PRO A 242 0.37 -11.27 20.96
C PRO A 242 0.46 -10.30 19.78
N VAL A 243 -0.69 -9.90 19.28
CA VAL A 243 -0.86 -8.90 18.22
C VAL A 243 -1.91 -7.90 18.71
N ILE A 244 -1.52 -6.63 18.78
CA ILE A 244 -2.42 -5.51 19.12
C ILE A 244 -2.33 -4.51 17.99
N ASN A 245 -3.46 -4.24 17.32
CA ASN A 245 -3.59 -3.19 16.30
C ASN A 245 -2.45 -3.16 15.26
N LYS A 246 -1.95 -4.33 14.85
CA LYS A 246 -0.96 -4.47 13.78
C LYS A 246 -1.56 -5.28 12.65
N ILE A 247 -1.40 -4.79 11.43
CA ILE A 247 -1.85 -5.43 10.21
C ILE A 247 -0.69 -5.82 9.29
N THR A 248 -0.97 -6.68 8.33
CA THR A 248 -0.09 -6.90 7.18
C THR A 248 -0.66 -6.21 5.97
N VAL A 249 0.09 -5.31 5.36
CA VAL A 249 -0.18 -4.76 4.03
C VAL A 249 0.68 -5.50 3.02
N GLY A 250 0.10 -5.89 1.89
CA GLY A 250 0.80 -6.46 0.75
C GLY A 250 0.64 -5.58 -0.48
N ASP A 251 1.76 -5.17 -1.05
CA ASP A 251 1.79 -4.67 -2.41
C ASP A 251 2.23 -5.81 -3.33
N GLU A 252 1.28 -6.35 -4.10
CA GLU A 252 1.50 -7.51 -4.94
C GLU A 252 1.52 -7.14 -6.42
N TYR A 253 2.52 -7.67 -7.12
CA TYR A 253 2.74 -7.45 -8.54
C TYR A 253 2.75 -8.78 -9.29
N GLU A 254 2.52 -8.71 -10.61
CA GLU A 254 2.52 -9.88 -11.47
C GLU A 254 3.06 -9.51 -12.85
N SER A 255 4.07 -10.26 -13.30
CA SER A 255 4.74 -10.03 -14.58
C SER A 255 4.65 -11.22 -15.55
N GLY A 256 4.06 -12.33 -15.09
CA GLY A 256 3.96 -13.61 -15.77
C GLY A 256 5.21 -14.47 -15.62
N GLN A 257 5.03 -15.73 -16.00
CA GLN A 257 6.04 -16.78 -15.90
C GLN A 257 7.41 -16.37 -16.46
N ASN A 258 8.47 -16.69 -15.72
CA ASN A 258 9.89 -16.44 -16.07
C ASN A 258 10.31 -14.96 -16.14
N ASN A 259 9.51 -14.07 -15.57
CA ASN A 259 9.79 -12.63 -15.49
C ASN A 259 9.62 -12.15 -14.04
N VAL A 260 10.12 -10.97 -13.69
CA VAL A 260 9.75 -10.29 -12.45
C VAL A 260 9.59 -8.80 -12.72
N VAL A 261 8.75 -8.13 -11.94
CA VAL A 261 8.70 -6.66 -11.94
C VAL A 261 9.95 -6.09 -11.27
N PHE A 262 10.34 -6.68 -10.14
CA PHE A 262 11.52 -6.30 -9.36
C PHE A 262 12.40 -7.50 -9.07
N SER A 263 13.71 -7.28 -9.03
CA SER A 263 14.72 -8.33 -8.85
C SER A 263 15.64 -8.11 -7.67
N ARG A 264 15.60 -6.91 -7.07
CA ARG A 264 16.36 -6.56 -5.88
C ARG A 264 15.44 -5.97 -4.82
N PHE A 265 15.80 -6.20 -3.57
CA PHE A 265 15.20 -5.52 -2.42
C PHE A 265 16.29 -4.80 -1.62
N ALA A 266 15.96 -3.62 -1.09
CA ALA A 266 16.85 -2.82 -0.28
C ALA A 266 16.12 -2.17 0.90
N SER A 267 16.84 -1.99 1.99
CA SER A 267 16.41 -1.22 3.16
C SER A 267 17.41 -0.09 3.41
N TYR A 268 16.96 0.99 4.04
CA TYR A 268 17.78 2.18 4.22
C TYR A 268 19.00 1.85 5.09
N GLY A 269 20.20 2.23 4.62
CA GLY A 269 21.47 1.85 5.26
C GLY A 269 21.92 0.40 5.04
N GLY A 270 21.18 -0.40 4.27
CA GLY A 270 21.44 -1.81 4.00
C GLY A 270 20.42 -2.74 4.67
N THR A 271 20.29 -3.94 4.13
CA THR A 271 19.27 -4.91 4.54
C THR A 271 19.89 -5.98 5.44
N TYR A 272 19.43 -6.04 6.68
CA TYR A 272 19.58 -7.23 7.52
C TYR A 272 18.38 -8.15 7.31
N TYR A 273 18.62 -9.44 7.04
CA TYR A 273 17.53 -10.35 6.65
C TYR A 273 17.83 -11.80 6.98
N ARG A 274 16.77 -12.61 6.99
CA ARG A 274 16.84 -14.08 6.92
C ARG A 274 16.34 -14.57 5.56
N GLN A 275 16.89 -15.68 5.07
CA GLN A 275 16.52 -16.27 3.78
C GLN A 275 15.56 -17.44 3.95
N GLY A 276 14.73 -17.65 2.93
CA GLY A 276 13.85 -18.80 2.80
C GLY A 276 12.59 -18.70 3.63
N ASP A 277 11.53 -19.35 3.16
CA ASP A 277 10.22 -19.41 3.81
C ASP A 277 9.95 -20.81 4.33
N LEU A 278 10.38 -21.05 5.57
CA LEU A 278 10.18 -22.36 6.22
C LEU A 278 8.70 -22.63 6.52
N TYR A 279 7.89 -21.58 6.68
CA TYR A 279 6.46 -21.72 6.93
C TYR A 279 5.73 -22.26 5.71
N ALA A 280 6.03 -21.71 4.53
CA ALA A 280 5.45 -22.14 3.26
C ALA A 280 5.64 -23.65 3.03
N ASN A 281 6.85 -24.17 3.30
CA ASN A 281 7.14 -25.61 3.14
C ASN A 281 6.30 -26.48 4.11
N ILE A 282 6.20 -26.09 5.38
CA ILE A 282 5.42 -26.82 6.40
C ILE A 282 3.93 -26.83 6.02
N LEU A 283 3.43 -25.71 5.53
CA LEU A 283 2.05 -25.58 5.09
C LEU A 283 1.78 -26.43 3.84
N ALA A 284 2.67 -26.37 2.84
CA ALA A 284 2.57 -27.19 1.64
C ALA A 284 2.55 -28.69 1.95
N ASP A 285 3.41 -29.15 2.87
CA ASP A 285 3.43 -30.54 3.33
C ASP A 285 2.10 -30.97 3.95
N GLU A 286 1.51 -30.13 4.80
CA GLU A 286 0.24 -30.43 5.45
C GLU A 286 -0.93 -30.44 4.45
N VAL A 287 -0.96 -29.49 3.51
CA VAL A 287 -1.94 -29.47 2.44
C VAL A 287 -1.84 -30.72 1.57
N ASN A 288 -0.63 -31.11 1.16
CA ASN A 288 -0.40 -32.34 0.41
C ASN A 288 -0.87 -33.57 1.20
N ARG A 289 -0.64 -33.61 2.51
CA ARG A 289 -1.12 -34.69 3.38
C ARG A 289 -2.64 -34.77 3.44
N ILE A 290 -3.34 -33.63 3.49
CA ILE A 290 -4.79 -33.56 3.47
C ILE A 290 -5.31 -34.09 2.14
N LEU A 291 -4.78 -33.57 1.03
CA LEU A 291 -5.25 -33.89 -0.31
C LEU A 291 -4.90 -35.31 -0.76
N SER A 292 -3.81 -35.89 -0.27
CA SER A 292 -3.40 -37.27 -0.61
C SER A 292 -4.28 -38.36 0.01
N GLN A 293 -5.25 -38.00 0.86
CA GLN A 293 -6.19 -38.97 1.41
C GLN A 293 -7.05 -39.62 0.29
N PRO A 294 -7.45 -40.90 0.43
CA PRO A 294 -8.38 -41.53 -0.50
C PRO A 294 -9.65 -40.70 -0.69
N LEU A 295 -10.14 -40.56 -1.93
CA LEU A 295 -11.28 -39.70 -2.28
C LEU A 295 -12.54 -40.04 -1.47
N ASP A 296 -12.76 -41.32 -1.18
CA ASP A 296 -13.85 -41.86 -0.36
C ASP A 296 -13.78 -41.44 1.10
N LYS A 297 -12.60 -41.01 1.58
CA LYS A 297 -12.37 -40.49 2.94
C LYS A 297 -12.40 -38.97 3.02
N LEU A 298 -12.35 -38.27 1.88
CA LEU A 298 -12.44 -36.81 1.85
C LEU A 298 -13.90 -36.35 2.03
N PRO A 299 -14.14 -35.30 2.84
CA PRO A 299 -15.42 -34.60 2.85
C PRO A 299 -15.84 -34.15 1.44
N PRO A 300 -17.15 -34.03 1.13
CA PRO A 300 -17.61 -33.67 -0.21
C PRO A 300 -17.00 -32.38 -0.78
N ASN A 301 -16.81 -31.35 0.05
CA ASN A 301 -16.22 -30.07 -0.38
C ASN A 301 -14.72 -30.21 -0.66
N ALA A 302 -13.97 -30.89 0.21
CA ALA A 302 -12.56 -31.21 -0.02
C ALA A 302 -12.34 -32.06 -1.27
N ARG A 303 -13.26 -32.98 -1.59
CA ARG A 303 -13.22 -33.75 -2.84
C ARG A 303 -13.38 -32.86 -4.06
N ARG A 304 -14.39 -32.00 -4.09
CA ARG A 304 -14.62 -31.03 -5.19
C ARG A 304 -13.45 -30.08 -5.37
N TYR A 305 -12.88 -29.61 -4.26
CA TYR A 305 -11.70 -28.76 -4.27
C TYR A 305 -10.49 -29.50 -4.86
N ARG A 306 -10.24 -30.76 -4.46
CA ARG A 306 -9.16 -31.57 -5.05
C ARG A 306 -9.38 -31.79 -6.56
N GLU A 307 -10.60 -32.07 -6.97
CA GLU A 307 -10.95 -32.23 -8.39
C GLU A 307 -10.74 -30.93 -9.20
N SER A 308 -10.89 -29.74 -8.58
CA SER A 308 -10.73 -28.46 -9.27
C SER A 308 -9.27 -28.01 -9.43
N ILE A 309 -8.38 -28.41 -8.52
CA ILE A 309 -6.93 -28.11 -8.61
C ILE A 309 -6.14 -29.17 -9.41
N GLY A 310 -6.74 -30.34 -9.64
CA GLY A 310 -6.10 -31.47 -10.31
C GLY A 310 -5.14 -32.25 -9.41
N ASP A 311 -4.27 -33.06 -10.03
CA ASP A 311 -3.39 -33.98 -9.31
C ASP A 311 -2.13 -33.32 -8.69
N ASN A 312 -1.84 -32.07 -9.04
CA ASN A 312 -0.66 -31.36 -8.57
C ASN A 312 -1.01 -29.94 -8.10
N ILE A 313 -1.13 -29.75 -6.79
CA ILE A 313 -1.39 -28.43 -6.21
C ILE A 313 -0.26 -27.42 -6.47
N ASN A 314 0.96 -27.88 -6.72
CA ASN A 314 2.06 -26.97 -7.06
C ASN A 314 1.94 -26.38 -8.48
N ALA A 315 0.96 -26.83 -9.28
CA ALA A 315 0.66 -26.28 -10.59
C ALA A 315 -0.37 -25.12 -10.54
N VAL A 316 -0.95 -24.82 -9.37
CA VAL A 316 -1.90 -23.71 -9.17
C VAL A 316 -1.30 -22.58 -8.32
N SER A 317 -1.98 -21.43 -8.25
CA SER A 317 -1.56 -20.30 -7.39
C SER A 317 -1.41 -20.75 -5.94
N TRP A 318 -0.45 -20.15 -5.23
CA TRP A 318 -0.25 -20.39 -3.80
C TRP A 318 -1.53 -20.07 -2.99
N ASP A 319 -2.37 -19.14 -3.45
CA ASP A 319 -3.66 -18.81 -2.84
C ASP A 319 -4.53 -20.06 -2.57
N PHE A 320 -4.45 -21.07 -3.44
CA PHE A 320 -5.22 -22.30 -3.28
C PHE A 320 -4.87 -23.05 -1.99
N PHE A 321 -3.59 -23.12 -1.62
CA PHE A 321 -3.17 -23.79 -0.38
C PHE A 321 -3.83 -23.15 0.83
N TRP A 322 -3.93 -21.83 0.83
CA TRP A 322 -4.58 -21.10 1.92
C TRP A 322 -6.08 -21.27 1.90
N ARG A 323 -6.72 -21.24 0.71
CA ARG A 323 -8.19 -21.41 0.56
C ARG A 323 -8.71 -22.68 1.22
N LEU A 324 -7.91 -23.75 1.28
CA LEU A 324 -8.25 -24.98 2.01
C LEU A 324 -8.66 -24.71 3.47
N PHE A 325 -8.04 -23.71 4.10
CA PHE A 325 -8.29 -23.30 5.49
C PHE A 325 -9.30 -22.16 5.61
N CYS A 326 -9.95 -21.74 4.52
CA CYS A 326 -10.91 -20.64 4.54
C CYS A 326 -12.28 -21.10 5.04
N VAL A 327 -12.73 -20.54 6.17
CA VAL A 327 -14.06 -20.78 6.76
C VAL A 327 -15.18 -20.45 5.78
N LYS A 328 -15.04 -19.34 5.04
CA LYS A 328 -16.05 -18.89 4.07
C LYS A 328 -16.19 -19.84 2.88
N GLU A 329 -15.10 -20.50 2.48
CA GLU A 329 -15.08 -21.51 1.41
C GLU A 329 -15.62 -22.86 1.90
N GLY A 330 -15.54 -23.13 3.21
CA GLY A 330 -16.11 -24.32 3.84
C GLY A 330 -15.55 -25.64 3.30
N ILE A 331 -14.31 -25.63 2.82
CA ILE A 331 -13.64 -26.83 2.28
C ILE A 331 -13.34 -27.82 3.41
N LEU A 332 -12.84 -27.30 4.54
CA LEU A 332 -12.67 -27.98 5.81
C LEU A 332 -13.65 -27.42 6.84
N SER A 333 -14.04 -28.22 7.83
CA SER A 333 -14.79 -27.73 9.00
C SER A 333 -13.90 -26.90 9.92
N ASP A 334 -14.51 -26.07 10.77
CA ASP A 334 -13.80 -25.27 11.77
C ASP A 334 -12.91 -26.13 12.69
N GLU A 335 -13.39 -27.31 13.07
CA GLU A 335 -12.64 -28.28 13.88
C GLU A 335 -11.45 -28.87 13.12
N GLU A 336 -11.63 -29.18 11.84
CA GLU A 336 -10.55 -29.67 10.97
C GLU A 336 -9.47 -28.60 10.80
N ILE A 337 -9.87 -27.35 10.49
CA ILE A 337 -8.93 -26.21 10.38
C ILE A 337 -8.13 -26.09 11.68
N LYS A 338 -8.80 -26.03 12.84
CA LYS A 338 -8.13 -25.93 14.15
C LYS A 338 -7.15 -27.08 14.40
N ALA A 339 -7.52 -28.32 14.05
CA ALA A 339 -6.67 -29.49 14.24
C ALA A 339 -5.42 -29.48 13.35
N HIS A 340 -5.57 -29.17 12.07
CA HIS A 340 -4.47 -29.07 11.12
C HIS A 340 -3.53 -27.92 11.47
N VAL A 341 -4.08 -26.75 11.77
CA VAL A 341 -3.30 -25.56 12.06
C VAL A 341 -2.53 -25.67 13.37
N LYS A 342 -3.08 -26.34 14.39
CA LYS A 342 -2.32 -26.66 15.61
C LYS A 342 -1.03 -27.43 15.30
N THR A 343 -1.07 -28.33 14.31
CA THR A 343 0.11 -29.08 13.87
C THR A 343 1.08 -28.20 13.09
N ILE A 344 0.57 -27.40 12.15
CA ILE A 344 1.35 -26.46 11.33
C ILE A 344 2.08 -25.47 12.24
N LEU A 345 1.35 -24.73 13.09
CA LEU A 345 1.92 -23.69 13.95
C LEU A 345 2.97 -24.26 14.90
N ARG A 346 2.74 -25.42 15.51
CA ARG A 346 3.74 -26.04 16.38
C ARG A 346 5.07 -26.29 15.64
N LYS A 347 5.01 -26.80 14.40
CA LYS A 347 6.21 -27.04 13.59
C LYS A 347 6.85 -25.71 13.16
N ALA A 348 6.04 -24.78 12.66
CA ALA A 348 6.45 -23.47 12.18
C ALA A 348 7.14 -22.65 13.28
N HIS A 349 6.51 -22.58 14.46
CA HIS A 349 7.07 -21.94 15.64
C HIS A 349 8.42 -22.53 16.02
N HIS A 350 8.55 -23.86 16.00
CA HIS A 350 9.81 -24.52 16.34
C HIS A 350 10.93 -24.17 15.35
N VAL A 351 10.68 -24.25 14.04
CA VAL A 351 11.72 -23.98 13.03
C VAL A 351 12.09 -22.51 12.93
N VAL A 352 11.16 -21.60 13.24
CA VAL A 352 11.41 -20.15 13.21
C VAL A 352 12.07 -19.65 14.48
N HIS A 353 11.50 -19.97 15.65
CA HIS A 353 11.90 -19.36 16.91
C HIS A 353 12.81 -20.24 17.77
N ASN A 354 12.68 -21.56 17.67
CA ASN A 354 13.42 -22.53 18.50
C ASN A 354 14.47 -23.30 17.69
N SER A 355 15.11 -22.63 16.73
CA SER A 355 16.21 -23.16 15.92
C SER A 355 17.34 -22.14 15.82
N ASP A 356 18.46 -22.51 15.17
CA ASP A 356 19.56 -21.58 14.89
C ASP A 356 19.19 -20.48 13.89
N ARG A 357 17.96 -20.51 13.33
CA ARG A 357 17.45 -19.49 12.41
C ARG A 357 17.52 -18.08 12.96
N ASN A 358 17.27 -17.88 14.25
CA ASN A 358 17.38 -16.57 14.90
C ASN A 358 18.82 -15.98 14.85
N LYS A 359 19.84 -16.82 14.69
CA LYS A 359 21.25 -16.41 14.56
C LYS A 359 21.69 -16.26 13.10
N ALA A 360 20.94 -16.83 12.15
CA ALA A 360 21.25 -16.84 10.73
C ALA A 360 20.83 -15.52 10.02
N VAL A 361 21.22 -14.38 10.59
CA VAL A 361 20.96 -13.06 10.02
C VAL A 361 22.09 -12.69 9.07
N LEU A 362 21.73 -12.37 7.84
CA LEU A 362 22.64 -11.90 6.79
C LEU A 362 22.54 -10.39 6.65
N PHE A 363 23.56 -9.81 6.02
CA PHE A 363 23.58 -8.40 5.64
C PHE A 363 24.00 -8.25 4.18
N ALA A 364 23.28 -7.41 3.45
CA ALA A 364 23.66 -6.96 2.11
C ALA A 364 23.19 -5.51 1.89
N LYS A 365 23.87 -4.76 1.04
CA LYS A 365 23.40 -3.42 0.64
C LYS A 365 22.05 -3.52 -0.10
N GLU A 366 21.97 -4.47 -1.02
CA GLU A 366 20.80 -4.83 -1.81
C GLU A 366 20.79 -6.35 -1.93
N VAL A 367 19.62 -6.98 -1.79
CA VAL A 367 19.48 -8.44 -1.81
C VAL A 367 18.98 -8.90 -3.16
N ASP A 368 19.66 -9.89 -3.74
CA ASP A 368 19.17 -10.68 -4.89
C ASP A 368 18.11 -11.68 -4.44
N VAL A 369 16.85 -11.26 -4.29
CA VAL A 369 15.82 -12.12 -3.72
C VAL A 369 15.57 -13.36 -4.61
N ASN A 370 15.69 -13.23 -5.93
CA ASN A 370 15.52 -14.35 -6.85
C ASN A 370 16.54 -15.47 -6.66
N SER A 371 17.73 -15.14 -6.12
CA SER A 371 18.82 -16.10 -5.90
C SER A 371 18.75 -16.83 -4.55
N VAL A 372 17.88 -16.37 -3.64
CA VAL A 372 17.77 -16.96 -2.30
C VAL A 372 16.83 -18.17 -2.29
N PRO A 373 16.93 -19.08 -1.30
CA PRO A 373 15.96 -20.15 -1.09
C PRO A 373 14.52 -19.63 -1.08
N GLU A 374 13.62 -20.41 -1.70
CA GLU A 374 12.18 -20.11 -1.89
C GLU A 374 11.87 -18.75 -2.57
N GLN A 375 12.91 -18.04 -3.05
CA GLN A 375 12.84 -16.68 -3.57
C GLN A 375 12.15 -15.72 -2.61
N THR A 376 12.36 -15.95 -1.31
CA THR A 376 11.76 -15.19 -0.21
C THR A 376 12.82 -14.80 0.81
N ILE A 377 12.78 -13.55 1.26
CA ILE A 377 13.54 -13.07 2.41
C ILE A 377 12.63 -12.47 3.46
N PHE A 378 13.11 -12.47 4.70
CA PHE A 378 12.49 -11.76 5.82
C PHE A 378 13.43 -10.65 6.32
N PRO A 379 13.38 -9.45 5.73
CA PRO A 379 14.08 -8.28 6.24
C PRO A 379 13.66 -7.98 7.68
N LEU A 380 14.62 -7.49 8.46
CA LEU A 380 14.39 -6.99 9.81
C LEU A 380 13.87 -5.54 9.76
N ALA A 381 13.86 -4.89 10.93
CA ALA A 381 13.20 -3.60 11.12
C ALA A 381 13.65 -2.55 10.10
N ALA A 382 12.69 -1.97 9.41
CA ALA A 382 12.89 -0.83 8.53
C ALA A 382 11.61 0.01 8.44
N ASN A 383 11.75 1.25 8.03
CA ASN A 383 10.63 2.13 7.64
C ASN A 383 10.82 2.71 6.24
N LYS A 384 11.99 2.50 5.62
CA LYS A 384 12.35 2.97 4.28
C LYS A 384 12.92 1.80 3.50
N THR A 385 12.24 1.42 2.43
CA THR A 385 12.58 0.24 1.62
C THR A 385 12.39 0.52 0.13
N ALA A 386 13.02 -0.28 -0.71
CA ALA A 386 12.84 -0.21 -2.15
C ALA A 386 12.91 -1.60 -2.80
N GLU A 387 12.16 -1.77 -3.87
CA GLU A 387 12.25 -2.89 -4.80
C GLU A 387 12.67 -2.34 -6.16
N ILE A 388 13.72 -2.92 -6.74
CA ILE A 388 14.43 -2.34 -7.88
C ILE A 388 14.43 -3.31 -9.05
N ASN A 389 14.09 -2.79 -10.22
CA ASN A 389 14.33 -3.43 -11.50
C ASN A 389 15.68 -2.98 -12.04
N GLN A 390 16.67 -3.86 -12.06
CA GLN A 390 18.02 -3.51 -12.51
C GLN A 390 18.11 -3.25 -14.02
N GLU A 391 17.22 -3.83 -14.81
CA GLU A 391 17.25 -3.70 -16.27
C GLU A 391 16.69 -2.34 -16.72
N SER A 392 15.55 -1.93 -16.15
CA SER A 392 14.91 -0.66 -16.49
C SER A 392 15.37 0.50 -15.61
N GLY A 393 15.99 0.23 -14.46
CA GLY A 393 16.34 1.25 -13.45
C GLY A 393 15.13 1.80 -12.69
N TYR A 394 13.92 1.29 -12.95
CA TYR A 394 12.74 1.65 -12.17
C TYR A 394 12.78 1.02 -10.78
N ALA A 395 12.31 1.76 -9.79
CA ALA A 395 12.15 1.28 -8.44
C ALA A 395 10.79 1.70 -7.87
N MET A 396 10.21 0.81 -7.06
CA MET A 396 9.17 1.16 -6.11
C MET A 396 9.85 1.47 -4.77
N VAL A 397 9.58 2.65 -4.21
CA VAL A 397 10.17 3.11 -2.96
C VAL A 397 9.06 3.35 -1.96
N TRP A 398 9.22 2.83 -0.74
CA TRP A 398 8.26 3.00 0.34
C TRP A 398 8.90 3.69 1.53
N TYR A 399 8.16 4.64 2.11
CA TYR A 399 8.37 5.13 3.46
C TYR A 399 7.10 4.88 4.29
N THR A 400 7.25 4.22 5.44
CA THR A 400 6.16 4.01 6.41
C THR A 400 6.34 4.94 7.60
N SER A 401 5.27 5.63 8.02
CA SER A 401 5.31 6.58 9.14
C SER A 401 5.68 5.93 10.49
N ASN A 402 5.57 4.60 10.57
CA ASN A 402 6.03 3.80 11.70
C ASN A 402 7.04 2.75 11.20
N ILE A 403 7.96 2.35 12.09
CA ILE A 403 8.87 1.24 11.81
C ILE A 403 8.07 -0.05 11.71
N VAL A 404 8.28 -0.80 10.63
CA VAL A 404 7.79 -2.16 10.49
C VAL A 404 8.87 -3.09 11.03
N GLY A 405 8.52 -3.94 12.00
CA GLY A 405 9.48 -4.81 12.69
C GLY A 405 10.14 -5.85 11.79
N ARG A 406 9.39 -6.35 10.80
CA ARG A 406 9.82 -7.34 9.81
C ARG A 406 9.01 -7.21 8.53
N TYR A 407 9.61 -7.62 7.43
CA TYR A 407 8.95 -7.73 6.13
C TYR A 407 9.00 -9.18 5.63
N GLN A 408 8.11 -9.51 4.71
CA GLN A 408 8.20 -10.68 3.85
C GLN A 408 8.30 -10.17 2.43
N ILE A 409 9.43 -10.45 1.79
CA ILE A 409 9.67 -10.02 0.41
C ILE A 409 9.80 -11.26 -0.45
N VAL A 410 8.95 -11.35 -1.46
CA VAL A 410 8.91 -12.47 -2.41
C VAL A 410 9.18 -11.93 -3.81
N GLN A 411 10.10 -12.55 -4.54
CA GLN A 411 10.36 -12.21 -5.94
C GLN A 411 10.50 -13.52 -6.74
N ARG A 412 9.37 -14.14 -7.07
CA ARG A 412 9.34 -15.46 -7.71
C ARG A 412 9.35 -15.36 -9.22
N LYS A 413 10.53 -15.53 -9.82
CA LYS A 413 10.68 -15.57 -11.28
C LYS A 413 9.83 -16.63 -11.96
N ASP A 414 9.64 -17.78 -11.33
CA ASP A 414 8.95 -18.90 -11.96
C ASP A 414 7.48 -18.59 -12.21
N SER A 415 6.81 -17.84 -11.31
CA SER A 415 5.41 -17.44 -11.51
C SER A 415 5.26 -16.03 -12.07
N GLY A 416 6.21 -15.14 -11.78
CA GLY A 416 6.10 -13.71 -12.05
C GLY A 416 5.61 -12.86 -10.87
N TRP A 417 5.34 -13.53 -9.73
CA TRP A 417 4.78 -12.92 -8.53
C TRP A 417 5.85 -12.20 -7.71
N VAL A 418 5.56 -10.95 -7.37
CA VAL A 418 6.36 -10.17 -6.42
C VAL A 418 5.46 -9.65 -5.31
N ASN A 419 5.93 -9.69 -4.07
CA ASN A 419 5.20 -9.20 -2.91
C ASN A 419 6.11 -8.38 -2.01
N TRP A 420 5.66 -7.18 -1.67
CA TRP A 420 6.16 -6.39 -0.56
C TRP A 420 5.16 -6.50 0.60
N GLY A 421 5.45 -7.36 1.58
CA GLY A 421 4.58 -7.64 2.73
C GLY A 421 5.12 -7.07 4.05
N THR A 422 4.28 -6.39 4.82
CA THR A 422 4.62 -5.88 6.16
C THR A 422 4.36 -6.90 7.28
N ASN A 423 4.75 -8.15 7.05
CA ASN A 423 4.63 -9.30 7.95
C ASN A 423 6.01 -9.89 8.21
N GLY A 424 6.19 -10.41 9.42
CA GLY A 424 7.27 -11.33 9.72
C GLY A 424 6.94 -12.77 9.31
N GLU A 425 7.84 -13.66 9.69
CA GLU A 425 7.65 -15.10 9.53
C GLU A 425 6.38 -15.60 10.22
N ASN A 426 5.84 -16.71 9.71
CA ASN A 426 4.57 -17.29 10.18
C ASN A 426 3.39 -16.31 10.10
N GLU A 427 3.44 -15.38 9.14
CA GLU A 427 2.39 -14.38 8.87
C GLU A 427 2.13 -13.39 10.01
N TYR A 428 3.12 -13.21 10.90
CA TYR A 428 2.98 -12.27 12.02
C TYR A 428 2.89 -10.81 11.49
N PRO A 429 1.80 -10.07 11.72
CA PRO A 429 1.64 -8.72 11.20
C PRO A 429 2.51 -7.70 11.94
N GLU A 430 3.11 -6.76 11.22
CA GLU A 430 4.07 -5.81 11.79
C GLU A 430 3.72 -4.33 11.62
N LEU A 431 2.80 -3.96 10.72
CA LEU A 431 2.47 -2.55 10.48
C LEU A 431 1.37 -2.08 11.44
N PRO A 432 1.60 -1.08 12.30
CA PRO A 432 0.55 -0.54 13.15
C PRO A 432 -0.59 0.09 12.34
N THR A 433 -1.83 -0.09 12.79
CA THR A 433 -2.98 0.66 12.25
C THR A 433 -2.76 2.18 12.46
N GLY A 434 -3.33 2.99 11.59
CA GLY A 434 -3.09 4.44 11.51
C GLY A 434 -1.80 4.81 10.79
N SER A 435 -0.95 3.85 10.42
CA SER A 435 0.28 4.14 9.65
C SER A 435 -0.04 4.66 8.25
N THR A 436 0.72 5.66 7.81
CA THR A 436 0.71 6.14 6.43
C THR A 436 1.89 5.53 5.68
N ILE A 437 1.61 4.97 4.50
CA ILE A 437 2.60 4.48 3.56
C ILE A 437 2.70 5.50 2.42
N TYR A 438 3.86 6.12 2.32
CA TYR A 438 4.27 6.94 1.20
C TYR A 438 4.94 6.03 0.18
N THR A 439 4.53 6.15 -1.08
CA THR A 439 5.03 5.29 -2.15
C THR A 439 5.42 6.13 -3.34
N ALA A 440 6.60 5.88 -3.89
CA ALA A 440 7.09 6.51 -5.12
C ALA A 440 7.47 5.46 -6.15
N TYR A 441 7.06 5.66 -7.41
CA TYR A 441 7.45 4.79 -8.52
C TYR A 441 8.10 5.58 -9.65
N GLY A 442 9.30 5.20 -10.06
CA GLY A 442 10.06 5.91 -11.09
C GLY A 442 11.50 5.43 -11.20
N GLN A 443 12.27 6.09 -12.07
CA GLN A 443 13.72 5.96 -12.09
C GLN A 443 14.31 6.99 -11.14
N PHE A 444 15.09 6.54 -10.18
CA PHE A 444 15.71 7.40 -9.17
C PHE A 444 17.22 7.14 -9.16
N ASP A 445 18.02 8.21 -9.25
CA ASP A 445 19.48 8.09 -9.12
C ASP A 445 19.88 7.55 -7.74
N ASP A 446 19.12 7.94 -6.72
CA ASP A 446 19.29 7.49 -5.34
C ASP A 446 17.91 7.35 -4.68
N TRP A 447 17.47 6.10 -4.55
CA TRP A 447 16.18 5.80 -3.93
C TRP A 447 16.14 6.20 -2.44
N GLN A 448 17.28 6.24 -1.74
CA GLN A 448 17.31 6.62 -0.32
C GLN A 448 16.99 8.10 -0.16
N LYS A 449 17.51 8.95 -1.04
CA LYS A 449 17.13 10.38 -1.08
C LYS A 449 15.65 10.55 -1.39
N GLN A 450 15.10 9.73 -2.29
CA GLN A 450 13.67 9.73 -2.59
C GLN A 450 12.83 9.32 -1.36
N ALA A 451 13.29 8.36 -0.57
CA ALA A 451 12.67 7.99 0.70
C ALA A 451 12.80 9.12 1.74
N ASP A 452 13.95 9.77 1.83
CA ASP A 452 14.18 10.91 2.73
C ASP A 452 13.26 12.09 2.40
N SER A 453 13.00 12.37 1.11
CA SER A 453 12.04 13.42 0.74
C SER A 453 10.60 13.10 1.14
N MET A 454 10.20 11.82 1.15
CA MET A 454 8.87 11.38 1.61
C MET A 454 8.73 11.41 3.14
N GLU A 455 9.83 11.11 3.86
CA GLU A 455 9.88 11.23 5.32
C GLU A 455 9.85 12.69 5.76
N LYS A 456 10.62 13.53 5.08
CA LYS A 456 10.83 14.93 5.41
C LYS A 456 10.18 15.80 4.34
N ASN A 457 8.86 15.72 4.23
CA ASN A 457 8.11 16.51 3.26
C ASN A 457 8.34 18.03 3.46
N ILE A 458 8.11 18.82 2.42
CA ILE A 458 8.08 20.27 2.51
C ILE A 458 7.00 20.69 3.53
N ASP A 459 7.43 21.42 4.56
CA ASP A 459 6.54 21.96 5.60
C ASP A 459 6.19 23.41 5.28
N VAL A 460 4.89 23.73 5.24
CA VAL A 460 4.41 25.06 4.87
C VAL A 460 3.88 25.80 6.08
N LYS A 461 4.41 26.99 6.32
CA LYS A 461 3.93 27.89 7.36
C LYS A 461 3.28 29.12 6.74
N GLN A 462 2.02 29.36 7.09
CA GLN A 462 1.30 30.57 6.70
C GLN A 462 1.74 31.73 7.59
N GLY A 463 2.18 32.82 6.96
CA GLY A 463 2.45 34.11 7.60
C GLY A 463 1.19 34.92 7.86
N LEU A 464 1.36 36.10 8.46
CA LEU A 464 0.25 37.02 8.72
C LEU A 464 -0.34 37.55 7.41
N ILE A 465 -1.63 37.88 7.45
CA ILE A 465 -2.30 38.57 6.35
C ILE A 465 -1.94 40.05 6.41
N GLU A 466 -1.36 40.55 5.32
CA GLU A 466 -0.90 41.92 5.16
C GLU A 466 -1.81 42.69 4.19
N ASN A 467 -1.96 43.99 4.44
CA ASN A 467 -2.58 44.92 3.51
C ASN A 467 -1.46 45.74 2.84
N GLU A 468 -1.29 45.58 1.53
CA GLU A 468 -0.50 46.50 0.68
C GLU A 468 -1.29 47.71 0.18
#